data_AF-A0A9E3JMX8-F1
#
_entry.id   AF-A0A9E3JMX8-F1
#
_cell.length_a   1.000
_cell.length_b   1.000
_cell.length_c   1.000
_cell.angle_alpha   90.00
_cell.angle_beta   90.00
_cell.angle_gamma   90.00
#
_symmetry.space_group_name_H-M   'P 1'
#
loop_
_entity.id
_entity.type
_entity.pdbx_description
1 polymer ?
#
loop_
_entity_poly.entity_id
_entity_poly.type
_entity_poly.pdbx_seq_one_letter_code
_entity_poly.pdbx_strand_id
1 'polypeptide(L)'
;MKPSSFAAFRTVFRKELHDFVRDRRTFLMALLLGPLVYPLLMLGMGKLMETRVSTQLEKSLEVPIVGAQYAPNLIEFLGTLDIHAKTPPKDLVAAIRSQDEDVALVIAPDFAEQWRAGKPAKVEIVADSTRTNSDVPVQRLRTALEGYSRQVGALRLVARGVTPQALNAVAVNQRDVATAEARQGRLMSVILPLILTLFAFIGGANLTMDVTAGERERQSLEPLLATPVSRGALVTGKMAAAGIIGIASVVLTLLSFKLSAAMSTSAMASSLDVSFPAIARMLLVLAPLVLIGTSLLTFISAGAKSMKEAQSHMVWLMFMPMLPGYALMAYPLKDQDLWQYAVPFLSQNQMLVKATRGEAASTEQWAIYLVCAFALAGALWLAAIWRYRQEKLAISA
;
A
#
# COMPACT_ATOMS: atom_id res chain seq x y z
N MET A 1 -50.64 19.73 5.82
CA MET A 1 -50.31 18.71 4.79
C MET A 1 -49.02 18.01 5.21
N LYS A 2 -48.98 16.67 5.27
CA LYS A 2 -47.73 15.95 5.55
C LYS A 2 -46.76 16.24 4.39
N PRO A 3 -45.53 16.74 4.63
CA PRO A 3 -44.56 16.94 3.57
C PRO A 3 -44.28 15.59 2.89
N SER A 4 -44.12 15.58 1.57
CA SER A 4 -43.74 14.35 0.86
C SER A 4 -42.37 13.87 1.35
N SER A 5 -42.18 12.56 1.48
CA SER A 5 -40.90 11.97 1.93
C SER A 5 -39.73 12.45 1.08
N PHE A 6 -39.95 12.72 -0.21
CA PHE A 6 -38.95 13.28 -1.12
C PHE A 6 -38.59 14.74 -0.81
N ALA A 7 -39.58 15.58 -0.50
CA ALA A 7 -39.33 16.97 -0.12
C ALA A 7 -38.52 17.04 1.19
N ALA A 8 -38.86 16.20 2.16
CA ALA A 8 -38.12 16.09 3.41
C ALA A 8 -36.66 15.63 3.20
N PHE A 9 -36.47 14.56 2.43
CA PHE A 9 -35.14 14.07 2.04
C PHE A 9 -34.29 15.20 1.44
N ARG A 10 -34.83 15.92 0.44
CA ARG A 10 -34.10 16.98 -0.26
C ARG A 10 -33.75 18.15 0.66
N THR A 11 -34.65 18.54 1.56
CA THR A 11 -34.41 19.62 2.52
C THR A 11 -33.29 19.25 3.48
N VAL A 12 -33.32 18.05 4.07
CA VAL A 12 -32.26 17.57 4.97
C VAL A 12 -30.94 17.45 4.22
N PHE A 13 -30.95 16.79 3.06
CA PHE A 13 -29.76 16.64 2.22
C PHE A 13 -29.08 17.98 1.93
N ARG A 14 -29.86 18.99 1.50
CA ARG A 14 -29.32 20.32 1.17
C ARG A 14 -28.84 21.07 2.40
N LYS A 15 -29.53 20.93 3.54
CA LYS A 15 -29.11 21.49 4.83
C LYS A 15 -27.75 20.91 5.23
N GLU A 16 -27.60 19.59 5.30
CA GLU A 16 -26.36 18.95 5.75
C GLU A 16 -25.18 19.31 4.84
N LEU A 17 -25.39 19.37 3.52
CA LEU A 17 -24.35 19.78 2.58
C LEU A 17 -23.95 21.25 2.78
N HIS A 18 -24.93 22.13 3.01
CA HIS A 18 -24.68 23.54 3.25
C HIS A 18 -23.94 23.77 4.59
N ASP A 19 -24.34 23.07 5.65
CA ASP A 19 -23.72 23.17 6.96
C ASP A 19 -22.27 22.67 6.93
N PHE A 20 -22.01 21.56 6.22
CA PHE A 20 -20.65 21.06 6.03
C PHE A 20 -19.74 22.06 5.29
N VAL A 21 -20.22 22.68 4.21
CA VAL A 21 -19.46 23.68 3.44
C VAL A 21 -19.24 24.96 4.27
N ARG A 22 -20.18 25.30 5.16
CA ARG A 22 -20.08 26.48 6.03
C ARG A 22 -19.02 26.29 7.13
N ASP A 23 -18.85 25.07 7.63
CA ASP A 23 -17.76 24.73 8.54
C ASP A 23 -16.43 24.62 7.78
N ARG A 24 -15.78 25.76 7.57
CA ARG A 24 -14.50 25.87 6.86
C ARG A 24 -13.42 24.96 7.43
N ARG A 25 -13.40 24.76 8.76
CA ARG A 25 -12.38 23.94 9.40
C ARG A 25 -12.59 22.48 9.06
N THR A 26 -13.82 21.99 9.22
CA THR A 26 -14.15 20.59 8.91
C THR A 26 -14.06 20.33 7.41
N PHE A 27 -14.50 21.27 6.57
CA PHE A 27 -14.35 21.23 5.13
C PHE A 27 -12.87 21.12 4.72
N LEU A 28 -12.00 22.01 5.20
CA LEU A 28 -10.57 21.98 4.88
C LEU A 28 -9.90 20.70 5.39
N MET A 29 -10.19 20.28 6.63
CA MET A 29 -9.54 19.09 7.19
C MET A 29 -10.00 17.80 6.49
N ALA A 30 -11.29 17.64 6.22
CA ALA A 30 -11.83 16.44 5.59
C ALA A 30 -11.52 16.36 4.09
N LEU A 31 -11.52 17.50 3.40
CA LEU A 31 -11.46 17.55 1.95
C LEU A 31 -10.08 17.93 1.40
N LEU A 32 -9.24 18.59 2.20
CA LEU A 32 -7.91 19.04 1.79
C LEU A 32 -6.81 18.18 2.44
N LEU A 33 -6.86 17.96 3.76
CA LEU A 33 -5.80 17.20 4.44
C LEU A 33 -5.79 15.73 4.00
N GLY A 34 -6.94 15.07 3.95
CA GLY A 34 -7.05 13.65 3.55
C GLY A 34 -6.44 13.35 2.17
N PRO A 35 -6.90 14.03 1.11
CA PRO A 35 -6.35 13.86 -0.24
C PRO A 35 -4.88 14.26 -0.40
N LEU A 36 -4.37 15.19 0.42
CA LEU A 36 -3.00 15.73 0.28
C LEU A 36 -1.95 14.85 0.99
N VAL A 37 -2.37 14.02 1.95
CA VAL A 37 -1.50 12.98 2.54
C VAL A 37 -0.92 12.06 1.47
N TYR A 38 -1.72 11.70 0.45
CA TYR A 38 -1.29 10.77 -0.59
C TYR A 38 -0.10 11.33 -1.43
N PRO A 39 -0.17 12.54 -2.00
CA PRO A 39 0.97 13.20 -2.62
C PRO A 39 2.21 13.26 -1.76
N LEU A 40 2.01 13.58 -0.48
CA LEU A 40 3.11 13.76 0.46
C LEU A 40 3.83 12.43 0.72
N LEU A 41 3.07 11.34 0.88
CA LEU A 41 3.63 10.00 1.02
C LEU A 41 4.31 9.52 -0.26
N MET A 42 3.68 9.70 -1.43
CA MET A 42 4.22 9.23 -2.71
C MET A 42 5.52 9.95 -3.08
N LEU A 43 5.54 11.29 -3.01
CA LEU A 43 6.73 12.09 -3.29
C LEU A 43 7.81 11.86 -2.22
N GLY A 44 7.43 11.77 -0.94
CA GLY A 44 8.35 11.54 0.16
C GLY A 44 9.02 10.17 0.09
N MET A 45 8.24 9.09 0.00
CA MET A 45 8.76 7.72 -0.06
C MET A 45 9.52 7.46 -1.36
N GLY A 46 9.02 7.95 -2.50
CA GLY A 46 9.70 7.81 -3.79
C GLY A 46 11.10 8.43 -3.75
N LYS A 47 11.21 9.68 -3.29
CA LYS A 47 12.48 10.39 -3.16
C LYS A 47 13.42 9.72 -2.16
N LEU A 48 12.92 9.27 -1.00
CA LEU A 48 13.72 8.57 -0.01
C LEU A 48 14.28 7.24 -0.54
N MET A 49 13.47 6.47 -1.28
CA MET A 49 13.89 5.20 -1.85
C MET A 49 14.90 5.40 -2.97
N GLU A 50 14.64 6.35 -3.88
CA GLU A 50 15.55 6.72 -4.96
C GLU A 50 16.89 7.19 -4.39
N THR A 51 16.87 8.08 -3.40
CA THR A 51 18.09 8.58 -2.76
C THR A 51 18.84 7.45 -2.06
N ARG A 52 18.15 6.51 -1.40
CA ARG A 52 18.80 5.34 -0.79
C ARG A 52 19.52 4.48 -1.83
N VAL A 53 18.83 4.13 -2.91
CA VAL A 53 19.38 3.25 -3.95
C VAL A 53 20.53 3.92 -4.69
N SER A 54 20.36 5.19 -5.12
CA SER A 54 21.44 5.93 -5.79
C SER A 54 22.64 6.10 -4.87
N THR A 55 22.45 6.50 -3.61
CA THR A 55 23.55 6.67 -2.66
C THR A 55 24.29 5.36 -2.38
N GLN A 56 23.62 4.21 -2.36
CA GLN A 56 24.27 2.91 -2.14
C GLN A 56 24.94 2.33 -3.39
N LEU A 57 24.51 2.74 -4.59
CA LEU A 57 25.10 2.30 -5.86
C LEU A 57 26.23 3.22 -6.32
N GLU A 58 26.10 4.53 -6.12
CA GLU A 58 27.10 5.53 -6.53
C GLU A 58 28.28 5.64 -5.56
N LYS A 59 28.11 5.20 -4.31
CA LYS A 59 29.22 5.16 -3.35
C LYS A 59 30.03 3.88 -3.52
N SER A 60 31.35 4.08 -3.45
CA SER A 60 32.31 3.02 -3.18
C SER A 60 31.86 2.19 -1.98
N LEU A 61 31.84 0.88 -2.17
CA LEU A 61 31.50 -0.05 -1.12
C LEU A 61 32.77 -0.39 -0.34
N GLU A 62 32.93 0.24 0.82
CA GLU A 62 33.98 -0.13 1.77
C GLU A 62 33.54 -1.36 2.56
N VAL A 63 34.32 -2.43 2.48
CA VAL A 63 34.01 -3.70 3.15
C VAL A 63 35.16 -4.07 4.09
N PRO A 64 34.90 -4.36 5.37
CA PRO A 64 35.85 -5.02 6.24
C PRO A 64 36.24 -6.38 5.67
N ILE A 65 37.51 -6.54 5.26
CA ILE A 65 38.02 -7.80 4.70
C ILE A 65 39.04 -8.43 5.64
N VAL A 66 38.70 -9.58 6.20
CA VAL A 66 39.63 -10.42 6.97
C VAL A 66 40.41 -11.30 6.00
N GLY A 67 41.74 -11.27 6.10
CA GLY A 67 42.60 -12.11 5.27
C GLY A 67 42.85 -11.57 3.85
N ALA A 68 42.73 -10.25 3.64
CA ALA A 68 42.97 -9.60 2.35
C ALA A 68 44.34 -9.97 1.74
N GLN A 69 45.37 -10.16 2.59
CA GLN A 69 46.72 -10.58 2.19
C GLN A 69 46.78 -11.98 1.55
N TYR A 70 45.80 -12.86 1.82
CA TYR A 70 45.77 -14.21 1.25
C TYR A 70 45.30 -14.23 -0.21
N ALA A 71 44.67 -13.16 -0.70
CA ALA A 71 44.03 -13.11 -2.01
C ALA A 71 44.22 -11.77 -2.74
N PRO A 72 45.46 -11.30 -2.99
CA PRO A 72 45.72 -9.98 -3.58
C PRO A 72 45.00 -9.77 -4.93
N ASN A 73 44.98 -10.78 -5.80
CA ASN A 73 44.30 -10.72 -7.10
C ASN A 73 42.78 -10.58 -6.98
N LEU A 74 42.18 -11.15 -5.91
CA LEU A 74 40.76 -11.01 -5.64
C LEU A 74 40.45 -9.58 -5.16
N ILE A 75 41.29 -9.03 -4.29
CA ILE A 75 41.15 -7.66 -3.79
C ILE A 75 41.26 -6.64 -4.94
N GLU A 76 42.23 -6.83 -5.84
CA GLU A 76 42.38 -5.98 -7.03
C GLU A 76 41.14 -6.06 -7.94
N PHE A 77 40.62 -7.26 -8.18
CA PHE A 77 39.38 -7.45 -8.94
C PHE A 77 38.18 -6.75 -8.28
N LEU A 78 38.01 -6.87 -6.96
CA LEU A 78 36.96 -6.17 -6.23
C LEU A 78 37.10 -4.64 -6.36
N GLY A 79 38.33 -4.11 -6.35
CA GLY A 79 38.62 -2.70 -6.58
C GLY A 79 38.17 -2.19 -7.95
N THR A 80 38.21 -3.03 -9.01
CA THR A 80 37.68 -2.65 -10.33
C THR A 80 36.17 -2.44 -10.36
N LEU A 81 35.46 -2.96 -9.35
CA LEU A 81 34.01 -2.84 -9.17
C LEU A 81 33.66 -1.81 -8.07
N ASP A 82 34.63 -0.98 -7.69
CA ASP A 82 34.52 0.03 -6.62
C ASP A 82 34.12 -0.59 -5.27
N ILE A 83 34.66 -1.78 -4.99
CA ILE A 83 34.58 -2.47 -3.69
C ILE A 83 35.97 -2.46 -3.06
N HIS A 84 36.18 -1.58 -2.08
CA HIS A 84 37.49 -1.39 -1.45
C HIS A 84 37.58 -2.08 -0.09
N ALA A 85 38.76 -2.63 0.19
CA ALA A 85 39.03 -3.29 1.46
C ALA A 85 39.25 -2.24 2.56
N LYS A 86 38.50 -2.36 3.65
CA LYS A 86 38.68 -1.62 4.90
C LYS A 86 39.29 -2.55 5.96
N THR A 87 40.05 -1.95 6.89
CA THR A 87 40.62 -2.68 8.03
C THR A 87 39.52 -3.35 8.85
N PRO A 88 39.57 -4.68 9.05
CA PRO A 88 38.53 -5.37 9.80
C PRO A 88 38.59 -5.03 11.29
N PRO A 89 37.43 -4.87 11.95
CA PRO A 89 37.37 -4.69 13.40
C PRO A 89 37.83 -5.96 14.13
N LYS A 90 38.27 -5.82 15.38
CA LYS A 90 38.75 -6.94 16.21
C LYS A 90 37.69 -8.03 16.41
N ASP A 91 36.43 -7.63 16.55
CA ASP A 91 35.28 -8.53 16.60
C ASP A 91 34.31 -8.17 15.47
N LEU A 92 34.38 -8.95 14.40
CA LEU A 92 33.58 -8.75 13.19
C LEU A 92 32.09 -9.01 13.43
N VAL A 93 31.77 -10.02 14.25
CA VAL A 93 30.38 -10.41 14.50
C VAL A 93 29.72 -9.38 15.39
N ALA A 94 30.43 -8.86 16.39
CA ALA A 94 29.95 -7.76 17.21
C ALA A 94 29.70 -6.50 16.36
N ALA A 95 30.63 -6.12 15.48
CA ALA A 95 30.50 -4.94 14.62
C ALA A 95 29.29 -5.01 13.65
N ILE A 96 29.00 -6.20 13.11
CA ILE A 96 27.82 -6.41 12.26
C ILE A 96 26.53 -6.37 13.10
N ARG A 97 26.55 -6.95 14.30
CA ARG A 97 25.39 -6.92 15.22
C ARG A 97 25.11 -5.52 15.77
N SER A 98 26.14 -4.72 16.04
CA SER A 98 26.04 -3.33 16.49
C SER A 98 25.71 -2.36 15.35
N GLN A 99 25.69 -2.82 14.10
CA GLN A 99 25.43 -2.02 12.90
C GLN A 99 26.52 -1.00 12.57
N ASP A 100 27.74 -1.22 13.06
CA ASP A 100 28.90 -0.41 12.68
C ASP A 100 29.36 -0.76 11.25
N GLU A 101 29.07 -1.99 10.80
CA GLU A 101 29.36 -2.50 9.46
C GLU A 101 28.15 -3.27 8.91
N ASP A 102 27.73 -2.97 7.68
CA ASP A 102 26.55 -3.63 7.06
C ASP A 102 26.87 -5.04 6.53
N VAL A 103 28.12 -5.29 6.12
CA VAL A 103 28.59 -6.56 5.56
C VAL A 103 30.10 -6.69 5.75
N ALA A 104 30.61 -7.92 5.82
CA ALA A 104 32.04 -8.20 5.80
C ALA A 104 32.39 -9.41 4.93
N LEU A 105 33.66 -9.49 4.54
CA LEU A 105 34.22 -10.63 3.79
C LEU A 105 35.32 -11.30 4.59
N VAL A 106 35.25 -12.62 4.74
CA VAL A 106 36.29 -13.43 5.39
C VAL A 106 36.92 -14.35 4.36
N ILE A 107 38.23 -14.22 4.18
CA ILE A 107 39.03 -15.03 3.27
C ILE A 107 39.81 -16.05 4.11
N ALA A 108 39.66 -17.34 3.79
CA ALA A 108 40.33 -18.39 4.54
C ALA A 108 41.87 -18.32 4.38
N PRO A 109 42.66 -18.63 5.43
CA PRO A 109 44.12 -18.57 5.35
C PRO A 109 44.75 -19.47 4.27
N ASP A 110 44.08 -20.59 3.95
CA ASP A 110 44.49 -21.55 2.92
C ASP A 110 44.02 -21.16 1.51
N PHE A 111 43.40 -19.99 1.33
CA PHE A 111 42.90 -19.51 0.03
C PHE A 111 43.97 -19.58 -1.05
N ALA A 112 45.17 -19.07 -0.77
CA ALA A 112 46.25 -19.01 -1.74
C ALA A 112 46.76 -20.41 -2.16
N GLU A 113 46.75 -21.37 -1.23
CA GLU A 113 47.13 -22.76 -1.49
C GLU A 113 46.07 -23.46 -2.34
N GLN A 114 44.82 -23.41 -1.91
CA GLN A 114 43.69 -24.01 -2.62
C GLN A 114 43.51 -23.42 -4.02
N TRP A 115 43.66 -22.10 -4.16
CA TRP A 115 43.55 -21.41 -5.44
C TRP A 115 44.63 -21.84 -6.43
N ARG A 116 45.90 -21.98 -6.00
CA ARG A 116 46.98 -22.47 -6.86
C ARG A 116 46.83 -23.95 -7.20
N ALA A 117 46.34 -24.75 -6.27
CA ALA A 117 46.04 -26.17 -6.48
C ALA A 117 44.83 -26.40 -7.41
N GLY A 118 44.17 -25.34 -7.90
CA GLY A 118 42.99 -25.44 -8.75
C GLY A 118 41.73 -25.91 -8.01
N LYS A 119 41.74 -25.92 -6.67
CA LYS A 119 40.59 -26.24 -5.82
C LYS A 119 39.73 -24.98 -5.58
N PRO A 120 38.44 -25.12 -5.23
CA PRO A 120 37.61 -24.00 -4.80
C PRO A 120 38.16 -23.41 -3.50
N ALA A 121 38.58 -22.15 -3.54
CA ALA A 121 39.11 -21.45 -2.38
C ALA A 121 37.97 -20.82 -1.57
N LYS A 122 37.96 -21.03 -0.25
CA LYS A 122 36.84 -20.65 0.62
C LYS A 122 36.83 -19.14 0.92
N VAL A 123 35.67 -18.51 0.70
CA VAL A 123 35.35 -17.14 1.11
C VAL A 123 33.97 -17.12 1.75
N GLU A 124 33.80 -16.31 2.80
CA GLU A 124 32.53 -16.19 3.53
C GLU A 124 32.06 -14.73 3.56
N ILE A 125 30.81 -14.50 3.17
CA ILE A 125 30.15 -13.20 3.35
C ILE A 125 29.43 -13.24 4.69
N VAL A 126 29.77 -12.33 5.60
CA VAL A 126 29.16 -12.21 6.92
C VAL A 126 28.24 -11.00 6.91
N ALA A 127 26.96 -11.21 7.20
CA ALA A 127 25.94 -10.17 7.26
C ALA A 127 24.78 -10.60 8.18
N ASP A 128 24.02 -9.62 8.68
CA ASP A 128 22.77 -9.86 9.40
C ASP A 128 21.59 -9.80 8.41
N SER A 129 21.07 -10.97 8.02
CA SER A 129 19.97 -11.10 7.07
C SER A 129 18.63 -10.55 7.56
N THR A 130 18.52 -10.15 8.84
CA THR A 130 17.34 -9.45 9.34
C THR A 130 17.37 -7.95 9.02
N ARG A 131 18.50 -7.45 8.49
CA ARG A 131 18.73 -6.02 8.21
C ARG A 131 18.65 -5.73 6.72
N THR A 132 17.68 -4.91 6.35
CA THR A 132 17.48 -4.43 4.96
C THR A 132 18.66 -3.61 4.43
N ASN A 133 19.46 -2.98 5.30
CA ASN A 133 20.64 -2.23 4.87
C ASN A 133 21.75 -3.13 4.31
N SER A 134 21.79 -4.41 4.72
CA SER A 134 22.80 -5.37 4.26
C SER A 134 22.49 -5.96 2.87
N ASP A 135 21.24 -5.88 2.40
CA ASP A 135 20.78 -6.53 1.17
C ASP A 135 21.58 -6.08 -0.07
N VAL A 136 21.75 -4.76 -0.24
CA VAL A 136 22.46 -4.19 -1.39
C VAL A 136 23.97 -4.49 -1.34
N PRO A 137 24.70 -4.23 -0.23
CA PRO A 137 26.11 -4.62 -0.09
C PRO A 137 26.37 -6.11 -0.29
N VAL A 138 25.55 -6.98 0.30
CA VAL A 138 25.67 -8.45 0.16
C VAL A 138 25.49 -8.86 -1.29
N GLN A 139 24.48 -8.30 -1.98
CA GLN A 139 24.24 -8.62 -3.39
C GLN A 139 25.36 -8.13 -4.31
N ARG A 140 25.93 -6.94 -4.06
CA ARG A 140 27.11 -6.43 -4.78
C ARG A 140 28.31 -7.37 -4.61
N LEU A 141 28.64 -7.74 -3.37
CA LEU A 141 29.74 -8.67 -3.06
C LEU A 141 29.53 -10.06 -3.68
N ARG A 142 28.34 -10.64 -3.52
CA ARG A 142 28.00 -11.95 -4.12
C ARG A 142 28.18 -11.93 -5.63
N THR A 143 27.64 -10.92 -6.31
CA THR A 143 27.73 -10.79 -7.77
C THR A 143 29.19 -10.66 -8.22
N ALA A 144 30.01 -9.90 -7.50
CA ALA A 144 31.43 -9.74 -7.77
C ALA A 144 32.20 -11.06 -7.59
N LEU A 145 32.02 -11.74 -6.45
CA LEU A 145 32.70 -13.02 -6.16
C LEU A 145 32.33 -14.12 -7.16
N GLU A 146 31.05 -14.22 -7.53
CA GLU A 146 30.59 -15.17 -8.56
C GLU A 146 31.17 -14.81 -9.93
N GLY A 147 31.28 -13.52 -10.26
CA GLY A 147 31.95 -13.03 -11.47
C GLY A 147 33.41 -13.46 -11.54
N TYR A 148 34.17 -13.23 -10.45
CA TYR A 148 35.56 -13.66 -10.33
C TYR A 148 35.70 -15.18 -10.47
N SER A 149 34.85 -15.95 -9.77
CA SER A 149 34.84 -17.41 -9.84
C SER A 149 34.58 -17.91 -11.27
N ARG A 150 33.64 -17.31 -12.00
CA ARG A 150 33.38 -17.66 -13.41
C ARG A 150 34.58 -17.36 -14.31
N GLN A 151 35.21 -16.20 -14.15
CA GLN A 151 36.36 -15.80 -14.95
C GLN A 151 37.56 -16.73 -14.74
N VAL A 152 37.93 -16.96 -13.47
CA VAL A 152 39.05 -17.85 -13.11
C VAL A 152 38.75 -19.30 -13.50
N GLY A 153 37.51 -19.76 -13.29
CA GLY A 153 37.05 -21.08 -13.69
C GLY A 153 37.21 -21.32 -15.20
N ALA A 154 36.79 -20.36 -16.02
CA ALA A 154 36.93 -20.43 -17.48
C ALA A 154 38.41 -20.51 -17.91
N LEU A 155 39.29 -19.67 -17.34
CA LEU A 155 40.73 -19.70 -17.63
C LEU A 155 41.36 -21.06 -17.27
N ARG A 156 40.96 -21.64 -16.13
CA ARG A 156 41.43 -22.96 -15.68
C ARG A 156 40.99 -24.11 -16.58
N LEU A 157 39.86 -23.99 -17.28
CA LEU A 157 39.39 -25.00 -18.24
C LEU A 157 40.15 -24.88 -19.55
N VAL A 158 40.29 -23.65 -20.07
CA VAL A 158 41.04 -23.36 -21.30
C VAL A 158 42.48 -23.82 -21.19
N ALA A 159 43.14 -23.55 -20.06
CA ALA A 159 44.50 -24.01 -19.79
C ALA A 159 44.66 -25.54 -19.79
N ARG A 160 43.57 -26.29 -19.63
CA ARG A 160 43.53 -27.76 -19.68
C ARG A 160 42.95 -28.29 -21.00
N GLY A 161 42.76 -27.44 -22.01
CA GLY A 161 42.17 -27.82 -23.30
C GLY A 161 40.67 -28.14 -23.23
N VAL A 162 40.00 -27.82 -22.11
CA VAL A 162 38.57 -28.03 -21.94
C VAL A 162 37.85 -26.74 -22.30
N THR A 163 36.84 -26.84 -23.16
CA THR A 163 36.02 -25.68 -23.50
C THR A 163 35.16 -25.29 -22.29
N PRO A 164 35.10 -24.00 -21.90
CA PRO A 164 34.23 -23.57 -20.79
C PRO A 164 32.75 -23.88 -21.02
N GLN A 165 32.31 -24.01 -22.29
CA GLN A 165 30.94 -24.41 -22.61
C GLN A 165 30.62 -25.84 -22.16
N ALA A 166 31.61 -26.72 -22.01
CA ALA A 166 31.38 -28.10 -21.57
C ALA A 166 30.76 -28.21 -20.16
N LEU A 167 30.93 -27.19 -19.31
CA LEU A 167 30.29 -27.15 -17.99
C LEU A 167 28.83 -26.68 -18.02
N ASN A 168 28.43 -25.96 -19.07
CA ASN A 168 27.09 -25.41 -19.21
C ASN A 168 26.24 -26.32 -20.10
N ALA A 169 26.00 -27.55 -19.64
CA ALA A 169 25.21 -28.55 -20.37
C ALA A 169 23.76 -28.09 -20.63
N VAL A 170 23.23 -27.19 -19.79
CA VAL A 170 21.92 -26.56 -19.96
C VAL A 170 22.07 -25.05 -19.95
N ALA A 171 21.78 -24.40 -21.07
CA ALA A 171 21.73 -22.95 -21.18
C ALA A 171 20.37 -22.44 -20.67
N VAL A 172 20.24 -22.27 -19.35
CA VAL A 172 19.03 -21.71 -18.73
C VAL A 172 18.98 -20.21 -19.03
N ASN A 173 18.13 -19.83 -19.98
CA ASN A 173 17.83 -18.45 -20.28
C ASN A 173 16.54 -18.05 -19.56
N GLN A 174 16.63 -17.14 -18.60
CA GLN A 174 15.47 -16.54 -17.96
C GLN A 174 14.98 -15.37 -18.83
N ARG A 175 13.84 -15.55 -19.49
CA ARG A 175 13.13 -14.45 -20.14
C ARG A 175 12.16 -13.85 -19.13
N ASP A 176 12.52 -12.69 -18.59
CA ASP A 176 11.56 -11.90 -17.82
C ASP A 176 10.51 -11.33 -18.79
N VAL A 177 9.24 -11.63 -18.50
CA VAL A 177 8.09 -11.12 -19.26
C VAL A 177 7.49 -9.88 -18.62
N ALA A 178 7.94 -9.51 -17.41
CA ALA A 178 7.54 -8.28 -16.76
C ALA A 178 8.19 -7.09 -17.45
N THR A 179 7.41 -6.02 -17.64
CA THR A 179 7.95 -4.74 -18.06
C THR A 179 8.78 -4.13 -16.92
N ALA A 180 9.77 -3.30 -17.24
CA ALA A 180 10.63 -2.65 -16.24
C ALA A 180 9.79 -1.81 -15.26
N GLU A 181 8.73 -1.21 -15.81
CA GLU A 181 7.69 -0.46 -15.11
C GLU A 181 6.97 -1.37 -14.10
N ALA A 182 6.43 -2.51 -14.54
CA ALA A 182 5.70 -3.43 -13.65
C ALA A 182 6.55 -3.94 -12.47
N ARG A 183 7.87 -4.07 -12.66
CA ARG A 183 8.81 -4.45 -11.59
C ARG A 183 9.00 -3.35 -10.56
N GLN A 184 9.14 -2.09 -10.98
CA GLN A 184 9.29 -0.95 -10.07
C GLN A 184 7.97 -0.58 -9.37
N GLY A 185 6.83 -0.81 -10.02
CA GLY A 185 5.50 -0.57 -9.45
C GLY A 185 5.01 -1.62 -8.46
N ARG A 186 5.75 -2.74 -8.27
CA ARG A 186 5.26 -3.89 -7.49
C ARG A 186 4.89 -3.52 -6.06
N LEU A 187 5.73 -2.76 -5.36
CA LEU A 187 5.45 -2.36 -3.97
C LEU A 187 4.22 -1.45 -3.88
N MET A 188 4.11 -0.47 -4.79
CA MET A 188 2.95 0.42 -4.84
C MET A 188 1.68 -0.30 -5.24
N SER A 189 1.75 -1.30 -6.11
CA SER A 189 0.59 -2.11 -6.48
C SER A 189 -0.05 -2.84 -5.30
N VAL A 190 0.68 -3.02 -4.19
CA VAL A 190 0.15 -3.66 -2.97
C VAL A 190 -0.34 -2.63 -1.95
N ILE A 191 0.42 -1.54 -1.73
CA ILE A 191 0.10 -0.52 -0.72
C ILE A 191 -1.02 0.42 -1.18
N LEU A 192 -1.04 0.77 -2.46
CA LEU A 192 -1.98 1.75 -3.01
C LEU A 192 -3.46 1.32 -2.85
N PRO A 193 -3.86 0.08 -3.23
CA PRO A 193 -5.22 -0.39 -3.02
C PRO A 193 -5.68 -0.31 -1.56
N LEU A 194 -4.80 -0.66 -0.61
CA LEU A 194 -5.08 -0.62 0.82
C LEU A 194 -5.44 0.80 1.28
N ILE A 195 -4.61 1.77 0.89
CA ILE A 195 -4.80 3.18 1.25
C ILE A 195 -6.09 3.73 0.62
N LEU A 196 -6.29 3.54 -0.68
CA LEU A 196 -7.49 4.04 -1.37
C LEU A 196 -8.78 3.43 -0.81
N THR A 197 -8.77 2.14 -0.51
CA THR A 197 -9.90 1.44 0.12
C THR A 197 -10.19 2.02 1.50
N LEU A 198 -9.17 2.23 2.33
CA LEU A 198 -9.33 2.84 3.65
C LEU A 198 -9.94 4.24 3.56
N PHE A 199 -9.36 5.12 2.74
CA PHE A 199 -9.83 6.50 2.60
C PHE A 199 -11.24 6.61 2.02
N ALA A 200 -11.59 5.76 1.05
CA ALA A 200 -12.95 5.74 0.53
C ALA A 200 -13.96 5.26 1.57
N PHE A 201 -13.59 4.26 2.38
CA PHE A 201 -14.45 3.75 3.43
C PHE A 201 -14.72 4.77 4.54
N ILE A 202 -13.72 5.57 4.92
CA ILE A 202 -13.85 6.61 5.97
C ILE A 202 -14.09 8.02 5.43
N GLY A 203 -14.19 8.22 4.12
CA GLY A 203 -14.19 9.56 3.51
C GLY A 203 -15.35 10.46 3.95
N GLY A 204 -16.50 9.87 4.28
CA GLY A 204 -17.68 10.56 4.82
C GLY A 204 -17.79 10.54 6.35
N ALA A 205 -16.78 10.03 7.06
CA ALA A 205 -16.88 9.71 8.48
C ALA A 205 -17.15 10.93 9.36
N ASN A 206 -16.43 12.04 9.14
CA ASN A 206 -16.56 13.24 9.97
C ASN A 206 -17.99 13.79 9.96
N LEU A 207 -18.58 13.94 8.77
CA LEU A 207 -19.97 14.40 8.64
C LEU A 207 -20.93 13.35 9.22
N THR A 208 -20.74 12.07 8.92
CA THR A 208 -21.61 10.99 9.40
C THR A 208 -21.71 10.96 10.93
N MET A 209 -20.58 11.09 11.61
CA MET A 209 -20.52 11.10 13.07
C MET A 209 -21.18 12.34 13.67
N ASP A 210 -20.92 13.52 13.11
CA ASP A 210 -21.50 14.78 13.62
C ASP A 210 -23.03 14.81 13.47
N VAL A 211 -23.57 14.46 12.30
CA VAL A 211 -25.02 14.46 12.04
C VAL A 211 -25.79 13.33 12.72
N THR A 212 -25.07 12.38 13.32
CA THR A 212 -25.65 11.20 13.99
C THR A 212 -25.39 11.24 15.49
N ALA A 213 -24.16 10.95 15.92
CA ALA A 213 -23.79 10.92 17.32
C ALA A 213 -23.69 12.35 17.90
N GLY A 214 -23.21 13.31 17.12
CA GLY A 214 -23.12 14.72 17.53
C GLY A 214 -24.50 15.33 17.78
N GLU A 215 -25.46 15.11 16.90
CA GLU A 215 -26.85 15.55 17.14
C GLU A 215 -27.51 14.84 18.33
N ARG A 216 -27.10 13.60 18.64
CA ARG A 216 -27.57 12.89 19.84
C ARG A 216 -27.02 13.54 21.11
N GLU A 217 -25.71 13.80 21.12
CA GLU A 217 -25.01 14.45 22.23
C GLU A 217 -25.56 15.85 22.50
N ARG A 218 -25.92 16.60 21.45
CA ARG A 218 -26.55 17.93 21.54
C ARG A 218 -28.05 17.89 21.82
N GLN A 219 -28.63 16.70 22.04
CA GLN A 219 -30.06 16.49 22.28
C GLN A 219 -30.97 17.05 21.17
N SER A 220 -30.45 17.26 19.96
CA SER A 220 -31.20 17.79 18.82
C SER A 220 -31.89 16.71 18.00
N LEU A 221 -31.54 15.43 18.19
CA LEU A 221 -32.21 14.30 17.53
C LEU A 221 -33.66 14.13 17.98
N GLU A 222 -33.96 14.29 19.27
CA GLU A 222 -35.31 14.02 19.81
C GLU A 222 -36.36 14.97 19.23
N PRO A 223 -36.14 16.31 19.18
CA PRO A 223 -37.05 17.22 18.49
C PRO A 223 -37.19 16.91 16.99
N LEU A 224 -36.11 16.50 16.32
CA LEU A 224 -36.13 16.16 14.90
C LEU A 224 -37.02 14.93 14.64
N LEU A 225 -36.96 13.93 15.52
CA LEU A 225 -37.77 12.70 15.42
C LEU A 225 -39.24 12.91 15.83
N ALA A 226 -39.55 13.99 16.55
CA ALA A 226 -40.91 14.40 16.88
C ALA A 226 -41.61 15.15 15.73
N THR A 227 -40.88 15.56 14.69
CA THR A 227 -41.47 16.19 13.51
C THR A 227 -42.37 15.21 12.73
N PRO A 228 -43.43 15.68 12.04
CA PRO A 228 -44.37 14.82 11.31
C PRO A 228 -43.79 14.36 9.94
N VAL A 229 -42.54 13.86 9.95
CA VAL A 229 -41.76 13.45 8.78
C VAL A 229 -41.33 11.99 8.94
N SER A 230 -41.24 11.25 7.83
CA SER A 230 -40.77 9.86 7.89
C SER A 230 -39.30 9.80 8.33
N ARG A 231 -39.01 9.03 9.38
CA ARG A 231 -37.64 8.84 9.89
C ARG A 231 -36.68 8.33 8.82
N GLY A 232 -37.18 7.49 7.90
CA GLY A 232 -36.41 7.00 6.75
C GLY A 232 -35.96 8.11 5.80
N ALA A 233 -36.80 9.13 5.55
CA ALA A 233 -36.42 10.28 4.71
C ALA A 233 -35.35 11.14 5.38
N LEU A 234 -35.44 11.34 6.70
CA LEU A 234 -34.44 12.09 7.47
C LEU A 234 -33.06 11.40 7.40
N VAL A 235 -33.01 10.10 7.71
CA VAL A 235 -31.77 9.31 7.74
C VAL A 235 -31.16 9.20 6.35
N THR A 236 -31.97 8.91 5.33
CA THR A 236 -31.51 8.82 3.94
C THR A 236 -30.93 10.17 3.47
N GLY A 237 -31.53 11.30 3.87
CA GLY A 237 -31.02 12.63 3.55
C GLY A 237 -29.63 12.89 4.13
N LYS A 238 -29.43 12.54 5.41
CA LYS A 238 -28.14 12.66 6.09
C LYS A 238 -27.07 11.76 5.47
N MET A 239 -27.41 10.49 5.26
CA MET A 239 -26.50 9.51 4.68
C MET A 239 -26.12 9.85 3.23
N ALA A 240 -27.06 10.38 2.44
CA ALA A 240 -26.77 10.82 1.08
C ALA A 240 -25.83 12.04 1.06
N ALA A 241 -26.00 12.99 1.99
CA ALA A 241 -25.08 14.12 2.13
C ALA A 241 -23.67 13.64 2.49
N ALA A 242 -23.54 12.75 3.49
CA ALA A 242 -22.28 12.11 3.83
C ALA A 242 -21.67 11.31 2.68
N GLY A 243 -22.49 10.58 1.91
CA GLY A 243 -22.06 9.83 0.74
C GLY A 243 -21.48 10.72 -0.35
N ILE A 244 -22.12 11.86 -0.65
CA ILE A 244 -21.61 12.81 -1.66
C ILE A 244 -20.32 13.48 -1.19
N ILE A 245 -20.22 13.84 0.09
CA ILE A 245 -18.96 14.35 0.66
C ILE A 245 -17.85 13.29 0.59
N GLY A 246 -18.16 12.04 0.91
CA GLY A 246 -17.22 10.93 0.78
C GLY A 246 -16.76 10.71 -0.66
N ILE A 247 -17.68 10.76 -1.64
CA ILE A 247 -17.35 10.67 -3.07
C ILE A 247 -16.47 11.86 -3.49
N ALA A 248 -16.78 13.08 -3.06
CA ALA A 248 -15.97 14.26 -3.34
C ALA A 248 -14.54 14.11 -2.77
N SER A 249 -14.41 13.56 -1.55
CA SER A 249 -13.12 13.26 -0.92
C SER A 249 -12.34 12.19 -1.71
N VAL A 250 -13.00 11.14 -2.20
CA VAL A 250 -12.38 10.13 -3.06
C VAL A 250 -11.93 10.72 -4.39
N VAL A 251 -12.76 11.53 -5.04
CA VAL A 251 -12.40 12.20 -6.30
C VAL A 251 -11.14 13.05 -6.10
N LEU A 252 -11.08 13.84 -5.03
CA LEU A 252 -9.90 14.63 -4.73
C LEU A 252 -8.69 13.77 -4.40
N THR A 253 -8.86 12.66 -3.68
CA THR A 253 -7.77 11.71 -3.42
C THR A 253 -7.21 11.13 -4.71
N LEU A 254 -8.07 10.75 -5.65
CA LEU A 254 -7.67 10.22 -6.96
C LEU A 254 -7.02 11.30 -7.85
N LEU A 255 -7.51 12.54 -7.81
CA LEU A 255 -6.89 13.67 -8.51
C LEU A 255 -5.51 13.99 -7.92
N SER A 256 -5.40 14.00 -6.60
CA SER A 256 -4.13 14.16 -5.90
C SER A 256 -3.16 13.03 -6.24
N PHE A 257 -3.61 11.77 -6.29
CA PHE A 257 -2.80 10.65 -6.77
C PHE A 257 -2.29 10.88 -8.19
N LYS A 258 -3.17 11.22 -9.13
CA LYS A 258 -2.80 11.52 -10.51
C LYS A 258 -1.77 12.65 -10.60
N LEU A 259 -2.00 13.75 -9.89
CA LEU A 259 -1.08 14.89 -9.87
C LEU A 259 0.28 14.49 -9.30
N SER A 260 0.31 13.69 -8.24
CA SER A 260 1.54 13.22 -7.60
C SER A 260 2.34 12.30 -8.50
N ALA A 261 1.66 11.40 -9.20
CA ALA A 261 2.30 10.54 -10.20
C ALA A 261 2.86 11.35 -11.36
N ALA A 262 2.17 12.41 -11.80
CA ALA A 262 2.64 13.30 -12.86
C ALA A 262 3.83 14.18 -12.42
N MET A 263 3.89 14.57 -11.15
CA MET A 263 4.98 15.39 -10.59
C MET A 263 6.20 14.58 -10.17
N SER A 264 6.03 13.29 -9.87
CA SER A 264 7.13 12.44 -9.44
C SER A 264 7.95 11.99 -10.63
N THR A 265 9.25 12.27 -10.59
CA THR A 265 10.24 11.71 -11.54
C THR A 265 10.67 10.29 -11.18
N SER A 266 10.15 9.73 -10.08
CA SER A 266 10.53 8.39 -9.65
C SER A 266 10.01 7.35 -10.64
N ALA A 267 10.85 6.37 -10.95
CA ALA A 267 10.50 5.28 -11.85
C ALA A 267 9.32 4.42 -11.32
N MET A 268 9.09 4.49 -10.00
CA MET A 268 7.94 3.93 -9.32
C MET A 268 6.62 4.64 -9.70
N ALA A 269 6.65 5.96 -9.89
CA ALA A 269 5.47 6.73 -10.28
C ALA A 269 5.08 6.51 -11.75
N SER A 270 6.09 6.43 -12.64
CA SER A 270 5.88 6.19 -14.07
C SER A 270 5.32 4.80 -14.39
N SER A 271 5.40 3.87 -13.44
CA SER A 271 4.89 2.51 -13.60
C SER A 271 3.39 2.32 -13.37
N LEU A 272 2.72 3.33 -12.80
CA LEU A 272 1.30 3.25 -12.45
C LEU A 272 0.45 3.82 -13.59
N ASP A 273 -0.60 3.10 -13.97
CA ASP A 273 -1.60 3.63 -14.91
C ASP A 273 -2.45 4.70 -14.20
N VAL A 274 -2.14 5.96 -14.50
CA VAL A 274 -2.85 7.15 -14.03
C VAL A 274 -3.66 7.83 -15.14
N SER A 275 -3.97 7.07 -16.20
CA SER A 275 -4.84 7.53 -17.27
C SER A 275 -6.24 7.89 -16.74
N PHE A 276 -6.93 8.79 -17.44
CA PHE A 276 -8.31 9.15 -17.07
C PHE A 276 -9.25 7.93 -17.00
N PRO A 277 -9.17 6.94 -17.92
CA PRO A 277 -9.92 5.69 -17.78
C PRO A 277 -9.58 4.90 -16.53
N ALA A 278 -8.29 4.80 -16.14
CA ALA A 278 -7.89 4.11 -14.91
C ALA A 278 -8.46 4.81 -13.67
N ILE A 279 -8.36 6.14 -13.60
CA ILE A 279 -8.94 6.94 -12.51
C ILE A 279 -10.48 6.77 -12.45
N ALA A 280 -11.16 6.75 -13.61
CA ALA A 280 -12.59 6.51 -13.65
C ALA A 280 -12.97 5.10 -13.15
N ARG A 281 -12.20 4.07 -13.53
CA ARG A 281 -12.38 2.71 -12.99
C ARG A 281 -12.16 2.67 -11.48
N MET A 282 -11.11 3.31 -10.97
CA MET A 282 -10.85 3.40 -9.53
C MET A 282 -12.02 4.08 -8.80
N LEU A 283 -12.57 5.17 -9.36
CA LEU A 283 -13.74 5.83 -8.80
C LEU A 283 -14.97 4.91 -8.75
N LEU A 284 -15.22 4.15 -9.82
CA LEU A 284 -16.32 3.16 -9.86
C LEU A 284 -16.13 2.03 -8.83
N VAL A 285 -14.89 1.63 -8.57
CA VAL A 285 -14.57 0.67 -7.50
C VAL A 285 -14.82 1.32 -6.13
N LEU A 286 -14.39 2.55 -5.90
CA LEU A 286 -14.46 3.16 -4.58
C LEU A 286 -15.86 3.70 -4.21
N ALA A 287 -16.70 4.03 -5.19
CA ALA A 287 -18.01 4.63 -4.93
C ALA A 287 -18.97 3.75 -4.09
N PRO A 288 -19.17 2.45 -4.38
CA PRO A 288 -19.94 1.57 -3.50
C PRO A 288 -19.36 1.47 -2.09
N LEU A 289 -18.03 1.51 -1.97
CA LEU A 289 -17.34 1.43 -0.69
C LEU A 289 -17.61 2.65 0.20
N VAL A 290 -17.72 3.84 -0.40
CA VAL A 290 -18.16 5.05 0.32
C VAL A 290 -19.55 4.82 0.92
N LEU A 291 -20.49 4.25 0.16
CA LEU A 291 -21.85 3.98 0.63
C LEU A 291 -21.89 2.92 1.74
N ILE A 292 -21.08 1.86 1.63
CA ILE A 292 -20.91 0.85 2.68
C ILE A 292 -20.38 1.52 3.95
N GLY A 293 -19.33 2.33 3.83
CA GLY A 293 -18.69 3.04 4.93
C GLY A 293 -19.64 3.99 5.64
N THR A 294 -20.31 4.89 4.90
CA THR A 294 -21.27 5.84 5.49
C THR A 294 -22.45 5.12 6.13
N SER A 295 -22.99 4.08 5.51
CA SER A 295 -24.12 3.33 6.06
C SER A 295 -23.78 2.59 7.35
N LEU A 296 -22.63 1.91 7.37
CA LEU A 296 -22.17 1.22 8.57
C LEU A 296 -21.83 2.22 9.69
N LEU A 297 -21.18 3.34 9.36
CA LEU A 297 -20.88 4.39 10.31
C LEU A 297 -22.13 5.03 10.89
N THR A 298 -23.15 5.29 10.08
CA THR A 298 -24.45 5.78 10.58
C THR A 298 -25.10 4.75 11.50
N PHE A 299 -25.07 3.46 11.14
CA PHE A 299 -25.63 2.40 11.97
C PHE A 299 -24.96 2.33 13.36
N ILE A 300 -23.62 2.39 13.40
CA ILE A 300 -22.85 2.35 14.65
C ILE A 300 -23.03 3.64 15.44
N SER A 301 -22.90 4.79 14.78
CA SER A 301 -23.01 6.12 15.42
C SER A 301 -24.40 6.35 16.02
N ALA A 302 -25.45 5.79 15.41
CA ALA A 302 -26.81 5.88 15.95
C ALA A 302 -26.97 5.13 17.28
N GLY A 303 -26.08 4.18 17.59
CA GLY A 303 -26.02 3.49 18.88
C GLY A 303 -25.11 4.15 19.92
N ALA A 304 -24.21 5.04 19.50
CA ALA A 304 -23.26 5.70 20.39
C ALA A 304 -23.94 6.80 21.22
N LYS A 305 -23.53 6.98 22.47
CA LYS A 305 -24.05 8.02 23.37
C LYS A 305 -23.35 9.37 23.19
N SER A 306 -22.12 9.37 22.70
CA SER A 306 -21.31 10.58 22.48
C SER A 306 -20.49 10.48 21.19
N MET A 307 -20.03 11.63 20.71
CA MET A 307 -19.11 11.73 19.57
C MET A 307 -17.79 10.98 19.86
N LYS A 308 -17.32 10.99 21.12
CA LYS A 308 -16.12 10.25 21.55
C LYS A 308 -16.31 8.73 21.45
N GLU A 309 -17.48 8.21 21.83
CA GLU A 309 -17.79 6.79 21.72
C GLU A 309 -17.86 6.36 20.25
N ALA A 310 -18.54 7.13 19.40
CA ALA A 310 -18.56 6.89 17.95
C ALA A 310 -17.14 6.91 17.34
N GLN A 311 -16.30 7.86 17.77
CA GLN A 311 -14.91 7.94 17.33
C GLN A 311 -14.07 6.74 17.79
N SER A 312 -14.31 6.18 18.98
CA SER A 312 -13.60 4.99 19.45
C SER A 312 -13.88 3.76 18.58
N HIS A 313 -15.09 3.64 18.02
CA HIS A 313 -15.44 2.59 17.06
C HIS A 313 -14.77 2.76 15.69
N MET A 314 -14.30 3.97 15.36
CA MET A 314 -13.61 4.25 14.11
C MET A 314 -12.34 3.41 13.96
N VAL A 315 -11.62 3.17 15.06
CA VAL A 315 -10.38 2.37 15.03
C VAL A 315 -10.67 0.96 14.50
N TRP A 316 -11.73 0.30 15.00
CA TRP A 316 -12.14 -1.02 14.53
C TRP A 316 -12.63 -1.02 13.09
N LEU A 317 -13.32 0.05 12.69
CA LEU A 317 -13.78 0.23 11.32
C LEU A 317 -12.62 0.43 10.34
N MET A 318 -11.56 1.11 10.73
CA MET A 318 -10.35 1.25 9.91
C MET A 318 -9.64 -0.09 9.69
N PHE A 319 -9.71 -1.01 10.64
CA PHE A 319 -9.10 -2.34 10.48
C PHE A 319 -9.84 -3.23 9.46
N MET A 320 -11.15 -3.09 9.29
CA MET A 320 -11.91 -3.92 8.35
C MET A 320 -11.39 -3.90 6.91
N PRO A 321 -11.19 -2.75 6.24
CA PRO A 321 -10.60 -2.71 4.90
C PRO A 321 -9.14 -3.15 4.89
N MET A 322 -8.43 -3.07 6.03
CA MET A 322 -7.02 -3.40 6.10
C MET A 322 -6.74 -4.90 6.18
N LEU A 323 -7.61 -5.67 6.85
CA LEU A 323 -7.42 -7.09 7.07
C LEU A 323 -7.23 -7.88 5.76
N PRO A 324 -8.07 -7.73 4.72
CA PRO A 324 -7.85 -8.46 3.46
C PRO A 324 -6.59 -8.02 2.72
N GLY A 325 -6.21 -6.74 2.82
CA GLY A 325 -4.95 -6.26 2.25
C GLY A 325 -3.73 -6.92 2.89
N TYR A 326 -3.71 -7.03 4.22
CA TYR A 326 -2.65 -7.75 4.93
C TYR A 326 -2.67 -9.26 4.66
N ALA A 327 -3.86 -9.86 4.55
CA ALA A 327 -3.99 -11.26 4.21
C ALA A 327 -3.41 -11.55 2.81
N LEU A 328 -3.65 -10.66 1.83
CA LEU A 328 -3.07 -10.76 0.48
C LEU A 328 -1.55 -10.56 0.46
N MET A 329 -1.00 -9.75 1.36
CA MET A 329 0.45 -9.60 1.52
C MET A 329 1.10 -10.89 2.02
N ALA A 330 0.45 -11.58 2.97
CA ALA A 330 0.92 -12.86 3.50
C ALA A 330 0.67 -14.02 2.53
N TYR A 331 -0.49 -14.04 1.87
CA TYR A 331 -0.94 -15.08 0.95
C TYR A 331 -1.45 -14.46 -0.35
N PRO A 332 -0.56 -14.26 -1.34
CA PRO A 332 -0.94 -13.73 -2.64
C PRO A 332 -1.92 -14.68 -3.35
N LEU A 333 -3.19 -14.30 -3.42
CA LEU A 333 -4.21 -15.09 -4.10
C LEU A 333 -4.06 -14.96 -5.62
N LYS A 334 -4.25 -16.08 -6.33
CA LYS A 334 -4.37 -16.06 -7.79
C LYS A 334 -5.67 -15.37 -8.15
N ASP A 335 -5.59 -14.40 -9.05
CA ASP A 335 -6.73 -13.59 -9.51
C ASP A 335 -7.66 -14.33 -10.51
N GLN A 336 -7.81 -15.65 -10.35
CA GLN A 336 -8.61 -16.48 -11.25
C GLN A 336 -10.00 -16.78 -10.69
N ASP A 337 -10.17 -16.72 -9.36
CA ASP A 337 -11.42 -17.16 -8.75
C ASP A 337 -12.43 -16.02 -8.59
N LEU A 338 -13.63 -16.24 -9.14
CA LEU A 338 -14.71 -15.25 -9.12
C LEU A 338 -15.24 -14.91 -7.72
N TRP A 339 -15.11 -15.83 -6.74
CA TRP A 339 -15.58 -15.58 -5.36
C TRP A 339 -14.86 -14.39 -4.71
N GLN A 340 -13.62 -14.09 -5.13
CA GLN A 340 -12.83 -12.98 -4.60
C GLN A 340 -13.49 -11.63 -4.86
N TYR A 341 -14.29 -11.53 -5.92
CA TYR A 341 -15.02 -10.33 -6.32
C TYR A 341 -16.33 -10.13 -5.57
N ALA A 342 -16.83 -11.16 -4.88
CA ALA A 342 -18.03 -11.07 -4.04
C ALA A 342 -17.69 -10.60 -2.61
N VAL A 343 -16.45 -10.80 -2.16
CA VAL A 343 -16.03 -10.48 -0.79
C VAL A 343 -15.67 -8.99 -0.69
N PRO A 344 -16.29 -8.23 0.23
CA PRO A 344 -15.95 -6.82 0.46
C PRO A 344 -14.49 -6.66 0.89
N PHE A 345 -13.92 -5.51 0.54
CA PHE A 345 -12.51 -5.11 0.71
C PHE A 345 -11.51 -5.94 -0.08
N LEU A 346 -11.71 -7.27 -0.19
CA LEU A 346 -10.92 -8.14 -1.05
C LEU A 346 -11.14 -7.79 -2.54
N SER A 347 -12.40 -7.68 -2.94
CA SER A 347 -12.78 -7.32 -4.30
C SER A 347 -12.29 -5.92 -4.69
N GLN A 348 -12.40 -4.93 -3.80
CA GLN A 348 -11.84 -3.60 -4.04
C GLN A 348 -10.32 -3.64 -4.17
N ASN A 349 -9.64 -4.43 -3.34
CA ASN A 349 -8.19 -4.59 -3.44
C ASN A 349 -7.80 -5.12 -4.83
N GLN A 350 -8.37 -6.25 -5.26
CA GLN A 350 -8.08 -6.86 -6.56
C GLN A 350 -8.42 -5.93 -7.74
N MET A 351 -9.58 -5.27 -7.70
CA MET A 351 -10.01 -4.35 -8.76
C MET A 351 -9.10 -3.11 -8.86
N LEU A 352 -8.62 -2.60 -7.73
CA LEU A 352 -7.68 -1.48 -7.71
C LEU A 352 -6.29 -1.91 -8.18
N VAL A 353 -5.79 -3.09 -7.79
CA VAL A 353 -4.53 -3.65 -8.32
C VAL A 353 -4.57 -3.67 -9.85
N LYS A 354 -5.63 -4.23 -10.43
CA LYS A 354 -5.83 -4.27 -11.89
C LYS A 354 -5.82 -2.89 -12.52
N ALA A 355 -6.60 -1.96 -11.96
CA ALA A 355 -6.68 -0.60 -12.45
C ALA A 355 -5.31 0.11 -12.43
N THR A 356 -4.50 -0.11 -11.39
CA THR A 356 -3.16 0.49 -11.27
C THR A 356 -2.12 -0.13 -12.21
N ARG A 357 -2.32 -1.39 -12.61
CA ARG A 357 -1.43 -2.12 -13.54
C ARG A 357 -1.81 -1.96 -15.00
N GLY A 358 -2.89 -1.24 -15.30
CA GLY A 358 -3.44 -1.15 -16.66
C GLY A 358 -4.14 -2.43 -17.13
N GLU A 359 -4.38 -3.38 -16.23
CA GLU A 359 -5.11 -4.62 -16.52
C GLU A 359 -6.62 -4.35 -16.51
N ALA A 360 -7.34 -4.90 -17.48
CA ALA A 360 -8.80 -4.79 -17.53
C ALA A 360 -9.45 -5.97 -16.79
N ALA A 361 -10.28 -5.66 -15.79
CA ALA A 361 -11.14 -6.67 -15.17
C ALA A 361 -12.21 -7.14 -16.18
N SER A 362 -12.55 -8.42 -16.15
CA SER A 362 -13.56 -8.98 -17.05
C SER A 362 -14.96 -8.45 -16.71
N THR A 363 -15.88 -8.49 -17.68
CA THR A 363 -17.27 -8.05 -17.46
C THR A 363 -17.94 -8.81 -16.32
N GLU A 364 -17.63 -10.10 -16.16
CA GLU A 364 -18.12 -10.94 -15.06
C GLU A 364 -17.61 -10.48 -13.70
N GLN A 365 -16.32 -10.14 -13.60
CA GLN A 365 -15.72 -9.61 -12.37
C GLN A 365 -16.38 -8.29 -11.96
N TRP A 366 -16.60 -7.39 -12.93
CA TRP A 366 -17.34 -6.15 -12.70
C TRP A 366 -18.78 -6.38 -12.26
N ALA A 367 -19.48 -7.32 -12.90
CA ALA A 367 -20.87 -7.62 -12.57
C ALA A 367 -21.01 -8.15 -11.14
N ILE A 368 -20.21 -9.17 -10.77
CA ILE A 368 -20.19 -9.74 -9.41
C ILE A 368 -19.85 -8.65 -8.40
N TYR A 369 -18.78 -7.90 -8.67
CA TYR A 369 -18.33 -6.82 -7.81
C TYR A 369 -19.43 -5.80 -7.52
N LEU A 370 -20.00 -5.21 -8.57
CA LEU A 370 -20.99 -4.14 -8.42
C LEU A 370 -22.26 -4.65 -7.76
N VAL A 371 -22.75 -5.84 -8.14
CA VAL A 371 -23.93 -6.45 -7.53
C VAL A 371 -23.71 -6.69 -6.05
N CYS A 372 -22.63 -7.35 -5.65
CA CYS A 372 -22.35 -7.65 -4.25
C CYS A 372 -22.09 -6.38 -3.43
N ALA A 373 -21.34 -5.42 -3.97
CA ALA A 373 -21.02 -4.17 -3.28
C ALA A 373 -22.25 -3.29 -3.08
N PHE A 374 -23.09 -3.11 -4.09
CA PHE A 374 -24.34 -2.35 -3.95
C PHE A 374 -25.40 -3.09 -3.14
N ALA A 375 -25.46 -4.42 -3.21
CA ALA A 375 -26.34 -5.21 -2.34
C ALA A 375 -25.96 -5.04 -0.87
N LEU A 376 -24.65 -5.09 -0.54
CA LEU A 376 -24.17 -4.83 0.81
C LEU A 376 -24.43 -3.38 1.24
N ALA A 377 -24.15 -2.40 0.38
CA ALA A 377 -24.45 -1.00 0.65
C ALA A 377 -25.94 -0.80 0.95
N GLY A 378 -26.82 -1.37 0.14
CA GLY A 378 -28.27 -1.32 0.34
C GLY A 378 -28.73 -2.01 1.63
N ALA A 379 -28.18 -3.18 1.94
CA ALA A 379 -28.48 -3.90 3.18
C ALA A 379 -28.09 -3.09 4.42
N LEU A 380 -26.88 -2.50 4.42
CA LEU A 380 -26.41 -1.63 5.51
C LEU A 380 -27.21 -0.34 5.60
N TRP A 381 -27.60 0.24 4.46
CA TRP A 381 -28.46 1.43 4.42
C TRP A 381 -29.82 1.16 5.05
N LEU A 382 -30.44 0.03 4.70
CA LEU A 382 -31.70 -0.41 5.31
C LEU A 382 -31.55 -0.72 6.79
N ALA A 383 -30.44 -1.33 7.20
CA ALA A 383 -30.13 -1.58 8.62
C ALA A 383 -30.00 -0.26 9.41
N ALA A 384 -29.36 0.76 8.83
CA ALA A 384 -29.28 2.10 9.42
C ALA A 384 -30.66 2.75 9.57
N ILE A 385 -31.51 2.68 8.54
CA ILE A 385 -32.90 3.16 8.61
C ILE A 385 -33.68 2.42 9.71
N TRP A 386 -33.54 1.10 9.79
CA TRP A 386 -34.21 0.28 10.79
C TRP A 386 -33.78 0.67 12.21
N ARG A 387 -32.48 0.93 12.42
CA ARG A 387 -31.94 1.38 13.71
C ARG A 387 -32.62 2.66 14.19
N TYR A 388 -32.82 3.65 13.32
CA TYR A 388 -33.54 4.89 13.63
C TYR A 388 -35.03 4.75 13.93
N ARG A 389 -35.65 3.61 13.60
CA ARG A 389 -37.03 3.32 13.99
C ARG A 389 -37.12 2.81 15.43
N GLN A 390 -36.03 2.32 16.02
CA GLN A 390 -36.04 1.81 17.38
C GLN A 390 -36.29 2.93 18.40
N GLU A 391 -37.22 2.69 19.33
CA GLU A 391 -37.61 3.67 20.36
C GLU A 391 -36.47 3.99 21.33
N LYS A 392 -35.51 3.07 21.51
CA LYS A 392 -34.30 3.28 22.32
C LYS A 392 -33.44 4.45 21.84
N LEU A 393 -33.60 4.89 20.58
CA LEU A 393 -32.94 6.10 20.07
C LEU A 393 -33.61 7.39 20.53
N ALA A 394 -34.88 7.37 20.92
CA ALA A 394 -35.62 8.54 21.40
C ALA A 394 -35.53 8.74 22.92
N ILE A 395 -34.95 7.79 23.65
CA ILE A 395 -34.76 7.87 25.09
C ILE A 395 -33.26 8.10 25.31
N SER A 396 -32.81 9.36 25.35
CA SER A 396 -31.52 9.68 25.98
C SER A 396 -31.72 9.60 27.48
N ALA A 397 -31.41 8.45 28.06
CA ALA A 397 -31.27 8.27 29.50
C ALA A 397 -29.80 8.40 29.91
#